data_AF-A0A097ENC9-F1
#
_entry.id   AF-A0A097ENC9-F1
#
_cell.length_a   1.000
_cell.length_b   1.000
_cell.length_c   1.000
_cell.angle_alpha   90.00
_cell.angle_beta   90.00
_cell.angle_gamma   90.00
#
_symmetry.space_group_name_H-M   'P 1'
#
loop_
_entity.id
_entity.type
_entity.pdbx_description
1 polymer ?
#
loop_
_entity_poly.entity_id
_entity_poly.type
_entity_poly.pdbx_seq_one_letter_code
_entity_poly.pdbx_strand_id
1 'polypeptide(L)'
;MYQTGTATNYIDLLAKILDLSTTNGWTLIECNGNTSSPTSADLNLTPADATVENRSFLQSTGHGGTSQWQIELFSYQNSSSGLYNLVFRCGVYNVAGDTTYLPNLLGNWQCLTNSNDSCNYWMNVNAGRILCNTSLSSSYYLMYCGYFFPYGSPSQYIAPLCSLGQGANYTAVKYNDDIKSLSRTNTSSYSFTCITHEQSNANGHGNSSSAGILPFRNKSDLAFYSGNHHPKRIHGTLDEYELFESTVVHSGSEAGYLDGIRQVSSEENRNEAEVTESSGNVWICFGQHQSLSASEMFAIDTESV
;
A
#
# COMPACT_ATOMS: atom_id res chain seq x y z
N MET A 1 -2.02 -10.39 -10.82
CA MET A 1 -3.10 -10.00 -11.73
C MET A 1 -3.40 -8.53 -11.58
N TYR A 2 -3.46 -7.83 -12.70
CA TYR A 2 -3.84 -6.43 -12.77
C TYR A 2 -5.32 -6.27 -13.16
N GLN A 3 -6.02 -5.35 -12.53
CA GLN A 3 -7.39 -4.98 -12.85
C GLN A 3 -7.62 -3.49 -12.63
N THR A 4 -8.30 -2.84 -13.57
CA THR A 4 -8.81 -1.47 -13.41
C THR A 4 -10.34 -1.45 -13.52
N GLY A 5 -10.95 -0.40 -12.97
CA GLY A 5 -12.38 -0.19 -13.06
C GLY A 5 -12.84 0.99 -12.22
N THR A 6 -14.15 1.05 -11.98
CA THR A 6 -14.77 2.05 -11.12
C THR A 6 -15.48 1.33 -9.97
N ALA A 7 -15.22 1.78 -8.75
CA ALA A 7 -16.01 1.43 -7.59
C ALA A 7 -17.11 2.47 -7.38
N THR A 8 -18.30 2.07 -6.94
CA THR A 8 -19.42 3.00 -6.70
C THR A 8 -19.26 3.81 -5.42
N ASN A 9 -18.49 3.30 -4.46
CA ASN A 9 -18.09 3.96 -3.21
C ASN A 9 -16.94 3.16 -2.56
N TYR A 10 -16.45 3.63 -1.40
CA TYR A 10 -15.38 2.95 -0.66
C TYR A 10 -15.72 1.51 -0.19
N ILE A 11 -16.99 1.17 0.06
CA ILE A 11 -17.39 -0.20 0.45
C ILE A 11 -17.32 -1.13 -0.75
N ASP A 12 -17.82 -0.69 -1.91
CA ASP A 12 -17.68 -1.43 -3.17
C ASP A 12 -16.20 -1.59 -3.56
N LEU A 13 -15.36 -0.58 -3.30
CA LEU A 13 -13.91 -0.73 -3.47
C LEU A 13 -13.35 -1.82 -2.55
N LEU A 14 -13.74 -1.86 -1.27
CA LEU A 14 -13.32 -2.91 -0.35
C LEU A 14 -13.76 -4.30 -0.85
N ALA A 15 -15.01 -4.45 -1.31
CA ALA A 15 -15.51 -5.68 -1.90
C ALA A 15 -14.62 -6.15 -3.07
N LYS A 16 -14.30 -5.25 -4.00
CA LYS A 16 -13.43 -5.52 -5.15
C LYS A 16 -12.01 -5.91 -4.73
N ILE A 17 -11.46 -5.28 -3.69
CA ILE A 17 -10.16 -5.68 -3.12
C ILE A 17 -10.23 -7.11 -2.58
N LEU A 18 -11.27 -7.46 -1.81
CA LEU A 18 -11.44 -8.80 -1.25
C LEU A 18 -11.60 -9.85 -2.36
N ASP A 19 -12.45 -9.60 -3.35
CA ASP A 19 -12.74 -10.51 -4.46
C ASP A 19 -11.50 -10.75 -5.34
N LEU A 20 -10.79 -9.67 -5.69
CA LEU A 20 -9.58 -9.79 -6.49
C LEU A 20 -8.47 -10.50 -5.72
N SER A 21 -8.34 -10.25 -4.41
CA SER A 21 -7.34 -10.91 -3.57
C SER A 21 -7.60 -12.40 -3.44
N THR A 22 -8.86 -12.79 -3.19
CA THR A 22 -9.23 -14.20 -3.06
C THR A 22 -9.05 -14.99 -4.35
N THR A 23 -9.26 -14.34 -5.50
CA THR A 23 -8.99 -14.92 -6.82
C THR A 23 -7.49 -15.08 -7.09
N ASN A 24 -6.63 -14.32 -6.40
CA ASN A 24 -5.19 -14.22 -6.68
C ASN A 24 -4.30 -14.68 -5.52
N GLY A 25 -4.69 -15.77 -4.86
CA GLY A 25 -3.83 -16.50 -3.92
C GLY A 25 -3.96 -16.08 -2.45
N TRP A 26 -4.88 -15.17 -2.13
CA TRP A 26 -5.27 -14.89 -0.75
C TRP A 26 -6.48 -15.73 -0.35
N THR A 27 -6.60 -16.01 0.95
CA THR A 27 -7.78 -16.64 1.56
C THR A 27 -8.42 -15.62 2.49
N LEU A 28 -9.70 -15.32 2.26
CA LEU A 28 -10.51 -14.56 3.21
C LEU A 28 -10.91 -15.51 4.34
N ILE A 29 -10.45 -15.19 5.54
CA ILE A 29 -10.60 -16.06 6.73
C ILE A 29 -11.66 -15.53 7.70
N GLU A 30 -11.94 -14.23 7.63
CA GLU A 30 -13.03 -13.58 8.36
C GLU A 30 -13.48 -12.34 7.59
N CYS A 31 -14.79 -12.10 7.54
CA CYS A 31 -15.38 -10.83 7.12
C CYS A 31 -16.55 -10.50 8.05
N ASN A 32 -16.47 -9.37 8.73
CA ASN A 32 -17.51 -8.87 9.63
C ASN A 32 -17.97 -9.91 10.68
N GLY A 33 -17.03 -10.70 11.22
CA GLY A 33 -17.29 -11.77 12.18
C GLY A 33 -17.78 -13.09 11.58
N ASN A 34 -18.08 -13.18 10.28
CA ASN A 34 -18.32 -14.45 9.61
C ASN A 34 -16.98 -15.17 9.38
N THR A 35 -16.84 -16.41 9.86
CA THR A 35 -15.63 -17.25 9.73
C THR A 35 -15.89 -18.59 9.04
N SER A 36 -17.15 -18.94 8.75
CA SER A 36 -17.49 -20.27 8.23
C SER A 36 -17.32 -20.39 6.72
N SER A 37 -17.61 -19.31 5.99
CA SER A 37 -17.38 -19.14 4.55
C SER A 37 -17.46 -17.64 4.21
N PRO A 38 -16.51 -16.82 4.69
CA PRO A 38 -16.59 -15.38 4.49
C PRO A 38 -16.43 -15.00 3.02
N THR A 39 -17.18 -13.99 2.61
CA THR A 39 -17.15 -13.40 1.26
C THR A 39 -17.30 -11.88 1.35
N SER A 40 -17.04 -11.17 0.25
CA SER A 40 -17.33 -9.74 0.15
C SER A 40 -18.82 -9.40 0.33
N ALA A 41 -19.73 -10.38 0.18
CA ALA A 41 -21.16 -10.19 0.44
C ALA A 41 -21.49 -10.04 1.94
N ASP A 42 -20.57 -10.38 2.84
CA ASP A 42 -20.73 -10.19 4.29
C ASP A 42 -20.46 -8.74 4.76
N LEU A 43 -20.05 -7.85 3.84
CA LEU A 43 -19.84 -6.44 4.12
C LEU A 43 -21.16 -5.74 4.46
N ASN A 44 -21.15 -4.96 5.55
CA ASN A 44 -22.18 -4.01 5.90
C ASN A 44 -22.18 -2.84 4.91
N LEU A 45 -23.22 -2.78 4.07
CA LEU A 45 -23.43 -1.73 3.06
C LEU A 45 -23.95 -0.41 3.64
N THR A 46 -24.39 -0.42 4.91
CA THR A 46 -24.85 0.77 5.63
C THR A 46 -24.17 0.83 7.00
N PRO A 47 -22.84 1.04 7.06
CA PRO A 47 -22.13 1.09 8.32
C PRO A 47 -22.56 2.29 9.18
N ALA A 48 -22.36 2.15 10.49
CA ALA A 48 -22.58 3.26 11.42
C ALA A 48 -21.43 4.27 11.35
N ASP A 49 -21.73 5.53 11.69
CA ASP A 49 -20.71 6.56 11.79
C ASP A 49 -19.81 6.39 13.01
N ALA A 50 -18.55 6.76 12.82
CA ALA A 50 -17.47 6.77 13.81
C ALA A 50 -17.17 5.39 14.44
N THR A 51 -17.52 4.29 13.77
CA THR A 51 -17.18 2.92 14.18
C THR A 51 -16.23 2.26 13.18
N VAL A 52 -15.50 1.25 13.66
CA VAL A 52 -14.77 0.32 12.80
C VAL A 52 -15.76 -0.72 12.31
N GLU A 53 -15.95 -0.80 11.00
CA GLU A 53 -16.93 -1.68 10.35
C GLU A 53 -16.24 -2.47 9.24
N ASN A 54 -16.88 -3.53 8.74
CA ASN A 54 -16.37 -4.29 7.60
C ASN A 54 -14.96 -4.86 7.82
N ARG A 55 -14.64 -5.18 9.08
CA ARG A 55 -13.34 -5.76 9.42
C ARG A 55 -13.20 -7.11 8.74
N SER A 56 -12.09 -7.26 8.02
CA SER A 56 -11.81 -8.41 7.17
C SER A 56 -10.36 -8.83 7.35
N PHE A 57 -10.12 -10.14 7.32
CA PHE A 57 -8.78 -10.71 7.45
C PHE A 57 -8.49 -11.59 6.24
N LEU A 58 -7.35 -11.32 5.59
CA LEU A 58 -6.84 -12.10 4.47
C LEU A 58 -5.55 -12.79 4.87
N GLN A 59 -5.35 -14.02 4.42
CA GLN A 59 -4.10 -14.77 4.57
C GLN A 59 -3.52 -15.18 3.22
N SER A 60 -2.20 -15.22 3.10
CA SER A 60 -1.52 -15.72 1.91
C SER A 60 -0.27 -16.50 2.27
N THR A 61 0.06 -17.47 1.42
CA THR A 61 1.30 -18.24 1.49
C THR A 61 2.50 -17.56 0.82
N GLY A 62 2.30 -16.35 0.29
CA GLY A 62 3.31 -15.60 -0.47
C GLY A 62 3.70 -16.27 -1.79
N HIS A 63 4.63 -15.65 -2.52
CA HIS A 63 5.14 -16.13 -3.82
C HIS A 63 5.73 -17.55 -3.76
N GLY A 64 6.37 -17.91 -2.65
CA GLY A 64 7.03 -19.21 -2.47
C GLY A 64 6.15 -20.31 -1.88
N GLY A 65 4.88 -20.04 -1.57
CA GLY A 65 3.96 -21.02 -0.98
C GLY A 65 4.24 -21.42 0.48
N THR A 66 5.28 -20.85 1.09
CA THR A 66 5.74 -21.19 2.46
C THR A 66 5.68 -20.03 3.44
N SER A 67 5.37 -18.82 2.95
CA SER A 67 5.22 -17.65 3.80
C SER A 67 3.90 -17.70 4.56
N GLN A 68 3.78 -16.92 5.63
CA GLN A 68 2.59 -16.89 6.47
C GLN A 68 2.18 -15.45 6.68
N TRP A 69 1.54 -14.86 5.68
CA TRP A 69 1.19 -13.45 5.72
C TRP A 69 -0.28 -13.25 6.01
N GLN A 70 -0.55 -12.18 6.74
CA GLN A 70 -1.90 -11.74 7.03
C GLN A 70 -2.04 -10.25 6.77
N ILE A 71 -3.21 -9.85 6.29
CA ILE A 71 -3.62 -8.47 6.17
C ILE A 71 -4.95 -8.32 6.90
N GLU A 72 -5.01 -7.34 7.78
CA GLU A 72 -6.28 -6.86 8.33
C GLU A 72 -6.69 -5.62 7.56
N LEU A 73 -7.94 -5.58 7.11
CA LEU A 73 -8.57 -4.42 6.49
C LEU A 73 -9.87 -4.11 7.22
N PHE A 74 -10.23 -2.84 7.28
CA PHE A 74 -11.57 -2.43 7.71
C PHE A 74 -11.97 -1.12 7.06
N SER A 75 -13.25 -0.80 7.13
CA SER A 75 -13.78 0.47 6.70
C SER A 75 -14.09 1.37 7.90
N TYR A 76 -13.83 2.65 7.76
CA TYR A 76 -14.19 3.67 8.76
C TYR A 76 -14.95 4.79 8.06
N GLN A 77 -16.14 5.12 8.56
CA GLN A 77 -16.91 6.26 8.08
C GLN A 77 -17.22 7.26 9.19
N ASN A 78 -17.33 8.52 8.82
CA ASN A 78 -18.00 9.55 9.61
C ASN A 78 -18.57 10.57 8.62
N SER A 79 -19.85 10.39 8.29
CA SER A 79 -20.55 11.16 7.26
C SER A 79 -20.59 12.66 7.58
N SER A 80 -20.80 13.02 8.85
CA SER A 80 -20.80 14.42 9.32
C SER A 80 -19.47 15.14 9.07
N SER A 81 -18.38 14.36 9.01
CA SER A 81 -17.04 14.84 8.72
C SER A 81 -16.59 14.54 7.29
N GLY A 82 -17.37 13.85 6.45
CA GLY A 82 -16.96 13.46 5.10
C GLY A 82 -15.77 12.48 5.07
N LEU A 83 -15.63 11.65 6.11
CA LEU A 83 -14.58 10.65 6.21
C LEU A 83 -15.12 9.30 5.74
N TYR A 84 -14.45 8.71 4.75
CA TYR A 84 -14.80 7.39 4.20
C TYR A 84 -13.50 6.69 3.82
N ASN A 85 -12.89 6.01 4.78
CA ASN A 85 -11.52 5.52 4.66
C ASN A 85 -11.48 3.99 4.70
N LEU A 86 -10.58 3.40 3.92
CA LEU A 86 -10.17 2.01 4.13
C LEU A 86 -8.89 1.99 4.94
N VAL A 87 -8.84 1.16 5.96
CA VAL A 87 -7.74 1.11 6.91
C VAL A 87 -7.17 -0.28 6.92
N PHE A 88 -5.85 -0.40 6.94
CA PHE A 88 -5.20 -1.68 6.77
C PHE A 88 -3.87 -1.77 7.52
N ARG A 89 -3.42 -3.00 7.72
CA ARG A 89 -2.08 -3.33 8.20
C ARG A 89 -1.72 -4.76 7.80
N CYS A 90 -0.43 -5.03 7.63
CA CYS A 90 0.06 -6.38 7.37
C CYS A 90 0.74 -6.99 8.62
N GLY A 91 0.97 -8.30 8.56
CA GLY A 91 1.65 -9.05 9.61
C GLY A 91 1.91 -10.49 9.21
N VAL A 92 2.39 -11.28 10.17
CA VAL A 92 2.56 -12.73 10.00
C VAL A 92 1.61 -13.51 10.90
N TYR A 93 1.08 -14.64 10.44
CA TYR A 93 0.26 -15.55 11.25
C TYR A 93 1.05 -16.81 11.61
N ASN A 94 0.63 -17.55 12.65
CA ASN A 94 1.27 -18.80 13.06
C ASN A 94 0.47 -20.00 12.53
N VAL A 95 1.12 -20.99 11.94
CA VAL A 95 0.49 -22.21 11.38
C VAL A 95 0.33 -23.35 12.41
N ALA A 96 0.81 -23.18 13.65
CA ALA A 96 0.71 -24.22 14.68
C ALA A 96 -0.70 -24.36 15.29
N GLY A 97 -1.68 -24.79 14.49
CA GLY A 97 -2.96 -25.38 14.94
C GLY A 97 -3.89 -24.51 15.77
N ASP A 98 -3.56 -23.23 15.98
CA ASP A 98 -4.35 -22.32 16.78
C ASP A 98 -5.22 -21.45 15.86
N THR A 99 -6.53 -21.69 15.91
CA THR A 99 -7.55 -20.88 15.22
C THR A 99 -7.81 -19.56 15.95
N THR A 100 -7.10 -19.28 17.05
CA THR A 100 -7.20 -18.00 17.75
C THR A 100 -6.09 -17.05 17.30
N TYR A 101 -6.53 -16.02 16.57
CA TYR A 101 -5.74 -14.97 15.96
C TYR A 101 -4.97 -14.10 16.98
N LEU A 102 -3.96 -13.38 16.45
CA LEU A 102 -3.10 -12.34 17.09
C LEU A 102 -1.82 -12.91 17.75
N PRO A 103 -0.62 -12.69 17.16
CA PRO A 103 0.28 -11.76 17.85
C PRO A 103 1.15 -10.82 16.98
N ASN A 104 1.18 -10.94 15.65
CA ASN A 104 2.24 -10.30 14.85
C ASN A 104 1.74 -9.39 13.71
N LEU A 105 0.68 -8.62 13.95
CA LEU A 105 0.30 -7.50 13.07
C LEU A 105 1.17 -6.28 13.38
N LEU A 106 1.44 -5.47 12.35
CA LEU A 106 2.09 -4.18 12.53
C LEU A 106 1.29 -3.30 13.50
N GLY A 107 1.98 -2.62 14.42
CA GLY A 107 1.34 -1.78 15.43
C GLY A 107 0.65 -0.54 14.85
N ASN A 108 1.11 -0.08 13.68
CA ASN A 108 0.59 1.11 13.02
C ASN A 108 -0.41 0.74 11.92
N TRP A 109 -1.52 1.44 11.94
CA TRP A 109 -2.49 1.43 10.86
C TRP A 109 -2.01 2.28 9.70
N GLN A 110 -2.40 1.87 8.50
CA GLN A 110 -2.31 2.64 7.28
C GLN A 110 -3.71 2.94 6.78
N CYS A 111 -3.87 4.03 6.05
CA CYS A 111 -5.15 4.48 5.54
C CYS A 111 -5.07 4.65 4.02
N LEU A 112 -6.04 4.14 3.29
CA LEU A 112 -6.36 4.56 1.94
C LEU A 112 -7.47 5.59 2.04
N THR A 113 -7.13 6.85 1.77
CA THR A 113 -8.14 7.92 1.76
C THR A 113 -9.15 7.67 0.64
N ASN A 114 -10.44 7.72 0.94
CA ASN A 114 -11.49 7.50 -0.05
C ASN A 114 -12.67 8.47 0.12
N SER A 115 -13.72 8.29 -0.68
CA SER A 115 -14.99 9.00 -0.59
C SER A 115 -16.16 8.01 -0.62
N ASN A 116 -17.37 8.52 -0.33
CA ASN A 116 -18.61 7.78 -0.55
C ASN A 116 -19.15 7.91 -1.98
N ASP A 117 -18.39 8.56 -2.85
CA ASP A 117 -18.70 8.71 -4.26
C ASP A 117 -17.94 7.66 -5.07
N SER A 118 -18.28 7.55 -6.35
CA SER A 118 -17.57 6.64 -7.24
C SER A 118 -16.10 7.05 -7.41
N CYS A 119 -15.20 6.07 -7.47
CA CYS A 119 -13.77 6.28 -7.70
C CYS A 119 -13.23 5.29 -8.71
N ASN A 120 -12.30 5.72 -9.55
CA ASN A 120 -11.57 4.79 -10.41
C ASN A 120 -10.45 4.15 -9.62
N TYR A 121 -10.14 2.90 -9.95
CA TYR A 121 -9.08 2.15 -9.31
C TYR A 121 -8.19 1.43 -10.31
N TRP A 122 -6.98 1.15 -9.87
CA TRP A 122 -6.01 0.26 -10.50
C TRP A 122 -5.43 -0.64 -9.42
N MET A 123 -5.73 -1.93 -9.52
CA MET A 123 -5.26 -2.94 -8.58
C MET A 123 -4.27 -3.86 -9.26
N ASN A 124 -3.22 -4.21 -8.52
CA ASN A 124 -2.32 -5.30 -8.89
C ASN A 124 -2.17 -6.22 -7.68
N VAL A 125 -2.66 -7.45 -7.81
CA VAL A 125 -2.74 -8.41 -6.69
C VAL A 125 -2.17 -9.75 -7.10
N ASN A 126 -1.33 -10.32 -6.25
CA ASN A 126 -0.88 -11.70 -6.31
C ASN A 126 -0.69 -12.24 -4.89
N ALA A 127 -0.23 -13.48 -4.74
CA ALA A 127 0.03 -14.06 -3.42
C ALA A 127 1.07 -13.23 -2.62
N GLY A 128 1.92 -12.48 -3.32
CA GLY A 128 2.97 -11.56 -2.87
C GLY A 128 2.52 -10.21 -2.27
N ARG A 129 1.42 -9.66 -2.78
CA ARG A 129 1.02 -8.29 -2.50
C ARG A 129 -0.43 -8.00 -2.86
N ILE A 130 -0.99 -7.01 -2.19
CA ILE A 130 -2.19 -6.29 -2.59
C ILE A 130 -1.79 -4.84 -2.80
N LEU A 131 -1.87 -4.39 -4.05
CA LEU A 131 -1.68 -3.00 -4.45
C LEU A 131 -3.01 -2.45 -4.98
N CYS A 132 -3.42 -1.28 -4.49
CA CYS A 132 -4.58 -0.57 -4.99
C CYS A 132 -4.28 0.93 -5.07
N ASN A 133 -4.31 1.49 -6.27
CA ASN A 133 -4.32 2.93 -6.48
C ASN A 133 -5.72 3.40 -6.84
N THR A 134 -6.15 4.55 -6.32
CA THR A 134 -7.47 5.13 -6.59
C THR A 134 -7.35 6.57 -7.02
N SER A 135 -8.28 7.03 -7.87
CA SER A 135 -8.43 8.45 -8.18
C SER A 135 -9.74 9.01 -7.61
N LEU A 136 -9.60 10.14 -6.92
CA LEU A 136 -10.70 10.92 -6.38
C LEU A 136 -10.54 12.34 -6.89
N SER A 137 -11.41 12.73 -7.82
CA SER A 137 -11.25 13.98 -8.58
C SER A 137 -9.87 14.01 -9.28
N SER A 138 -9.02 14.99 -8.98
CA SER A 138 -7.67 15.13 -9.52
C SER A 138 -6.57 14.50 -8.66
N SER A 139 -6.92 13.85 -7.55
CA SER A 139 -5.96 13.31 -6.58
C SER A 139 -5.89 11.79 -6.63
N TYR A 140 -4.67 11.25 -6.46
CA TYR A 140 -4.39 9.82 -6.44
C TYR A 140 -3.93 9.32 -5.07
N TYR A 141 -4.43 8.14 -4.70
CA TYR A 141 -4.19 7.52 -3.41
C TYR A 141 -3.83 6.04 -3.58
N LEU A 142 -2.64 5.68 -3.09
CA LEU A 142 -2.11 4.32 -3.09
C LEU A 142 -2.31 3.62 -1.73
N MET A 143 -2.70 2.35 -1.81
CA MET A 143 -2.62 1.33 -0.79
C MET A 143 -1.64 0.26 -1.26
N TYR A 144 -0.75 -0.14 -0.38
CA TYR A 144 0.13 -1.29 -0.59
C TYR A 144 0.21 -2.12 0.69
N CYS A 145 0.04 -3.42 0.55
CA CYS A 145 0.30 -4.40 1.59
C CYS A 145 0.98 -5.61 0.97
N GLY A 146 2.19 -5.95 1.40
CA GLY A 146 2.86 -7.10 0.84
C GLY A 146 4.34 -7.13 1.11
N TYR A 147 5.01 -7.97 0.34
CA TYR A 147 6.44 -8.24 0.41
C TYR A 147 7.26 -7.16 -0.29
N PHE A 148 8.37 -6.76 0.32
CA PHE A 148 9.44 -6.06 -0.39
C PHE A 148 10.62 -7.01 -0.55
N PHE A 149 11.42 -6.84 -1.60
CA PHE A 149 12.61 -7.63 -1.86
C PHE A 149 13.79 -7.10 -1.05
N PRO A 150 14.23 -7.76 0.03
CA PRO A 150 15.30 -7.25 0.85
C PRO A 150 16.68 -7.47 0.18
N TYR A 151 17.62 -6.57 0.43
CA TYR A 151 19.03 -6.78 0.08
C TYR A 151 19.77 -7.69 1.07
N GLY A 152 19.22 -7.87 2.27
CA GLY A 152 19.75 -8.81 3.27
C GLY A 152 19.28 -10.24 3.06
N SER A 153 19.93 -11.19 3.72
CA SER A 153 19.55 -12.60 3.68
C SER A 153 18.19 -12.86 4.36
N PRO A 154 17.54 -14.02 4.09
CA PRO A 154 16.32 -14.42 4.80
C PRO A 154 16.49 -14.47 6.33
N SER A 155 17.71 -14.71 6.83
CA SER A 155 18.01 -14.65 8.26
C SER A 155 18.05 -13.22 8.82
N GLN A 156 18.32 -12.21 7.98
CA GLN A 156 18.29 -10.79 8.34
C GLN A 156 16.91 -10.15 8.15
N TYR A 157 16.03 -10.78 7.37
CA TYR A 157 14.66 -10.32 7.11
C TYR A 157 13.72 -11.53 7.08
N ILE A 158 13.33 -12.02 8.25
CA ILE A 158 12.49 -13.22 8.41
C ILE A 158 11.10 -13.03 7.78
N ALA A 159 10.60 -11.79 7.75
CA ALA A 159 9.36 -11.42 7.08
C ALA A 159 9.46 -9.98 6.56
N PRO A 160 9.98 -9.74 5.33
CA PRO A 160 10.12 -8.40 4.78
C PRO A 160 8.76 -7.91 4.25
N LEU A 161 7.84 -7.69 5.19
CA LEU A 161 6.51 -7.19 4.93
C LEU A 161 6.49 -5.68 5.11
N CYS A 162 5.67 -5.02 4.31
CA CYS A 162 5.35 -3.63 4.52
C CYS A 162 3.90 -3.28 4.21
N SER A 163 3.46 -2.19 4.83
CA SER A 163 2.21 -1.51 4.56
C SER A 163 2.49 -0.03 4.29
N LEU A 164 1.87 0.51 3.24
CA LEU A 164 2.03 1.89 2.79
C LEU A 164 0.67 2.47 2.40
N GLY A 165 0.30 3.60 3.02
CA GLY A 165 -0.93 4.36 2.77
C GLY A 165 -0.83 5.78 3.36
N GLN A 166 -1.83 6.63 3.24
CA GLN A 166 -1.75 8.08 3.51
C GLN A 166 -1.78 8.53 4.99
N GLY A 167 -1.46 7.64 5.94
CA GLY A 167 -1.35 8.01 7.35
C GLY A 167 -2.00 7.02 8.31
N ALA A 168 -1.64 7.13 9.59
CA ALA A 168 -2.17 6.29 10.67
C ALA A 168 -3.47 6.81 11.33
N ASN A 169 -3.88 8.06 11.03
CA ASN A 169 -5.01 8.73 11.67
C ASN A 169 -6.27 8.72 10.78
N TYR A 170 -6.81 7.53 10.52
CA TYR A 170 -7.99 7.33 9.68
C TYR A 170 -9.26 8.07 10.16
N THR A 171 -9.27 8.57 11.40
CA THR A 171 -10.35 9.39 11.97
C THR A 171 -10.28 10.88 11.63
N ALA A 172 -9.23 11.32 10.92
CA ALA A 172 -8.99 12.74 10.63
C ALA A 172 -8.71 13.05 9.15
N VAL A 173 -8.39 12.04 8.32
CA VAL A 173 -7.95 12.25 6.94
C VAL A 173 -9.13 12.22 5.95
N LYS A 174 -9.44 13.34 5.29
CA LYS A 174 -10.47 13.44 4.25
C LYS A 174 -9.86 13.58 2.86
N TYR A 175 -10.57 13.21 1.80
CA TYR A 175 -10.03 13.37 0.43
C TYR A 175 -9.99 14.84 -0.05
N ASN A 176 -10.84 15.71 0.49
CA ASN A 176 -11.03 17.10 0.05
C ASN A 176 -10.35 18.16 0.95
N ASP A 177 -9.49 17.74 1.88
CA ASP A 177 -8.71 18.69 2.67
C ASP A 177 -7.67 19.37 1.77
N ASP A 178 -7.93 20.63 1.38
CA ASP A 178 -7.04 21.48 0.57
C ASP A 178 -5.67 21.73 1.26
N ILE A 179 -5.60 21.55 2.58
CA ILE A 179 -4.37 21.58 3.37
C ILE A 179 -3.87 20.15 3.59
N LYS A 180 -3.61 19.43 2.51
CA LYS A 180 -2.63 18.34 2.56
C LYS A 180 -1.26 18.89 2.23
N SER A 181 -0.86 19.89 3.02
CA SER A 181 0.54 19.92 3.39
C SER A 181 0.84 18.54 3.95
N LEU A 182 1.80 17.87 3.33
CA LEU A 182 2.78 17.01 3.97
C LEU A 182 3.23 17.70 5.27
N SER A 183 2.39 17.74 6.30
CA SER A 183 2.57 18.56 7.48
C SER A 183 3.60 17.86 8.34
N ARG A 184 4.87 18.13 8.01
CA ARG A 184 5.94 18.69 8.85
C ARG A 184 5.96 18.35 10.36
N THR A 185 5.40 17.21 10.73
CA THR A 185 5.52 16.54 12.02
C THR A 185 5.63 15.05 11.72
N ASN A 186 6.82 14.63 11.31
CA ASN A 186 7.30 13.24 11.23
C ASN A 186 6.44 12.24 10.44
N THR A 187 5.54 12.69 9.58
CA THR A 187 4.66 11.80 8.79
C THR A 187 4.58 12.32 7.36
N SER A 188 5.15 11.54 6.45
CA SER A 188 4.98 11.66 5.00
C SER A 188 3.49 11.56 4.62
N SER A 189 3.09 12.05 3.44
CA SER A 189 1.75 11.85 2.87
C SER A 189 1.43 10.38 2.67
N TYR A 190 2.43 9.54 2.85
CA TYR A 190 2.34 8.12 3.02
C TYR A 190 3.05 7.71 4.31
N SER A 191 2.37 7.11 5.27
CA SER A 191 3.05 6.37 6.33
C SER A 191 3.52 5.02 5.81
N PHE A 192 4.67 4.59 6.30
CA PHE A 192 5.26 3.30 5.98
C PHE A 192 5.48 2.55 7.29
N THR A 193 5.19 1.26 7.28
CA THR A 193 5.56 0.38 8.38
C THR A 193 6.03 -0.95 7.81
N CYS A 194 7.23 -1.38 8.21
CA CYS A 194 7.82 -2.66 7.82
C CYS A 194 8.17 -3.51 9.04
N ILE A 195 8.16 -4.84 8.85
CA ILE A 195 8.70 -5.78 9.83
C ILE A 195 10.18 -6.03 9.47
N THR A 196 11.11 -5.68 10.38
CA THR A 196 12.53 -6.08 10.28
C THR A 196 12.93 -6.95 11.47
N HIS A 197 14.03 -7.70 11.34
CA HIS A 197 14.44 -8.84 12.19
C HIS A 197 14.32 -8.66 13.71
N GLU A 198 14.50 -7.47 14.26
CA GLU A 198 14.38 -7.24 15.72
C GLU A 198 12.94 -7.36 16.26
N GLN A 199 11.93 -7.47 15.40
CA GLN A 199 10.52 -7.33 15.77
C GLN A 199 9.70 -8.61 15.66
N SER A 200 10.28 -9.68 15.12
CA SER A 200 9.60 -10.97 14.93
C SER A 200 9.67 -11.91 16.14
N ASN A 201 10.44 -11.56 17.18
CA ASN A 201 10.81 -12.46 18.28
C ASN A 201 10.43 -11.98 19.69
N ALA A 202 9.64 -10.91 19.81
CA ALA A 202 9.10 -10.49 21.10
C ALA A 202 7.57 -10.47 21.00
N ASN A 203 6.90 -11.08 21.99
CA ASN A 203 5.44 -10.96 22.22
C ASN A 203 5.05 -9.49 22.50
N GLY A 204 5.13 -8.63 21.48
CA GLY A 204 4.98 -7.19 21.63
C GLY A 204 5.21 -6.49 20.30
N HIS A 205 4.10 -6.07 19.69
CA HIS A 205 3.94 -4.91 18.81
C HIS A 205 5.22 -4.44 18.07
N GLY A 206 5.28 -4.69 16.76
CA GLY A 206 6.33 -4.12 15.91
C GLY A 206 6.36 -2.59 16.04
N ASN A 207 7.42 -2.05 16.63
CA ASN A 207 7.63 -0.61 16.75
C ASN A 207 8.02 -0.01 15.40
N SER A 208 7.40 1.06 14.94
CA SER A 208 7.90 1.81 13.78
C SER A 208 9.30 2.36 14.07
N SER A 209 10.31 1.77 13.46
CA SER A 209 11.59 2.44 13.22
C SER A 209 11.43 3.33 11.99
N SER A 210 12.22 4.41 11.92
CA SER A 210 12.21 5.39 10.82
C SER A 210 12.62 4.75 9.50
N ALA A 211 11.64 4.14 8.83
CA ALA A 211 11.80 3.57 7.52
C ALA A 211 11.01 4.40 6.50
N GLY A 212 11.57 4.58 5.32
CA GLY A 212 10.99 5.40 4.25
C GLY A 212 11.09 4.67 2.91
N ILE A 213 10.23 5.04 1.97
CA ILE A 213 10.28 4.51 0.60
C ILE A 213 10.45 5.66 -0.37
N LEU A 214 11.31 5.49 -1.36
CA LEU A 214 11.34 6.36 -2.53
C LEU A 214 10.36 5.84 -3.58
N PRO A 215 9.48 6.68 -4.16
CA PRO A 215 9.51 8.15 -4.14
C PRO A 215 8.69 8.81 -3.01
N PHE A 216 8.05 8.06 -2.11
CA PHE A 216 7.06 8.58 -1.14
C PHE A 216 7.62 9.40 0.04
N ARG A 217 8.88 9.90 -0.04
CA ARG A 217 9.60 10.57 1.06
C ARG A 217 9.59 12.11 0.92
N ASN A 218 9.59 12.79 2.08
CA ASN A 218 9.48 14.25 2.19
C ASN A 218 10.67 15.03 1.60
N LYS A 219 10.36 16.08 0.84
CA LYS A 219 11.26 17.08 0.25
C LYS A 219 12.09 17.87 1.26
N SER A 220 11.78 17.87 2.57
CA SER A 220 12.55 18.59 3.59
C SER A 220 13.71 17.79 4.21
N ASP A 221 13.81 16.48 3.96
CA ASP A 221 14.89 15.60 4.45
C ASP A 221 16.14 15.61 3.53
N LEU A 222 16.24 16.62 2.66
CA LEU A 222 17.36 16.87 1.73
C LEU A 222 18.73 17.05 2.42
N ALA A 223 18.79 17.09 3.76
CA ALA A 223 20.04 17.26 4.49
C ALA A 223 20.90 15.98 4.54
N PHE A 224 20.31 14.78 4.43
CA PHE A 224 21.06 13.52 4.52
C PHE A 224 21.41 12.87 3.17
N TYR A 225 20.76 13.27 2.08
CA TYR A 225 21.02 12.71 0.75
C TYR A 225 21.15 13.81 -0.30
N SER A 226 22.15 14.69 -0.11
CA SER A 226 22.67 15.58 -1.15
C SER A 226 23.58 14.86 -2.17
N GLY A 227 23.53 13.52 -2.24
CA GLY A 227 24.33 12.70 -3.14
C GLY A 227 23.51 11.64 -3.88
N ASN A 228 23.28 11.86 -5.16
CA ASN A 228 23.09 10.84 -6.21
C ASN A 228 21.91 9.84 -6.16
N HIS A 229 20.96 9.91 -5.22
CA HIS A 229 19.82 8.97 -5.17
C HIS A 229 18.49 9.56 -5.64
N HIS A 230 18.47 10.85 -5.97
CA HIS A 230 17.57 11.26 -7.04
C HIS A 230 18.15 10.62 -8.29
N PRO A 231 17.39 9.82 -9.06
CA PRO A 231 17.80 9.59 -10.42
C PRO A 231 18.11 10.97 -10.97
N LYS A 232 19.39 11.21 -11.29
CA LYS A 232 19.75 12.40 -12.08
C LYS A 232 18.75 12.40 -13.22
N ARG A 233 18.25 13.56 -13.63
CA ARG A 233 17.38 13.66 -14.80
C ARG A 233 18.09 12.94 -15.95
N ILE A 234 17.75 11.67 -16.17
CA ILE A 234 18.32 10.87 -17.24
C ILE A 234 17.27 11.00 -18.32
N HIS A 235 17.67 11.68 -19.38
CA HIS A 235 16.84 11.82 -20.54
C HIS A 235 16.93 10.46 -21.25
N GLY A 236 15.83 9.71 -21.25
CA GLY A 236 15.65 8.67 -22.26
C GLY A 236 15.81 9.32 -23.64
N THR A 237 16.43 8.62 -24.58
CA THR A 237 16.75 9.19 -25.89
C THR A 237 15.53 9.31 -26.83
N LEU A 238 14.36 8.78 -26.42
CA LEU A 238 13.20 8.52 -27.31
C LEU A 238 11.83 8.53 -26.59
N ASP A 239 11.48 9.56 -25.80
CA ASP A 239 10.22 9.60 -25.01
C ASP A 239 10.08 8.45 -23.99
N GLU A 240 11.19 7.76 -23.70
CA GLU A 240 11.24 6.64 -22.76
C GLU A 240 11.40 7.18 -21.34
N TYR A 241 10.39 6.91 -20.50
CA TYR A 241 10.45 7.21 -19.07
C TYR A 241 11.32 6.16 -18.38
N GLU A 242 12.36 6.59 -17.68
CA GLU A 242 13.16 5.66 -16.89
C GLU A 242 12.41 5.29 -15.61
N LEU A 243 12.31 3.98 -15.39
CA LEU A 243 11.75 3.39 -14.19
C LEU A 243 12.88 2.93 -13.27
N PHE A 244 12.81 3.35 -12.00
CA PHE A 244 13.76 2.97 -10.97
C PHE A 244 13.07 2.12 -9.92
N GLU A 245 13.80 1.22 -9.27
CA GLU A 245 13.28 0.45 -8.15
C GLU A 245 12.79 1.39 -7.03
N SER A 246 11.64 1.07 -6.44
CA SER A 246 11.12 1.82 -5.30
C SER A 246 11.86 1.39 -4.03
N THR A 247 12.96 2.06 -3.72
CA THR A 247 13.87 1.68 -2.62
C THR A 247 13.21 1.82 -1.25
N VAL A 248 13.25 0.75 -0.47
CA VAL A 248 12.93 0.71 0.95
C VAL A 248 14.19 1.07 1.73
N VAL A 249 14.12 2.09 2.57
CA VAL A 249 15.21 2.54 3.45
C VAL A 249 14.79 2.28 4.90
N HIS A 250 15.64 1.61 5.67
CA HIS A 250 15.43 1.35 7.10
C HIS A 250 16.68 1.78 7.89
N SER A 251 16.49 2.59 8.93
CA SER A 251 17.58 3.06 9.79
C SER A 251 18.72 3.73 9.01
N GLY A 252 18.39 4.45 7.93
CA GLY A 252 19.36 5.16 7.07
C GLY A 252 20.15 4.27 6.11
N SER A 253 19.81 2.99 5.99
CA SER A 253 20.40 2.06 5.01
C SER A 253 19.34 1.53 4.06
N GLU A 254 19.72 1.22 2.82
CA GLU A 254 18.82 0.55 1.89
C GLU A 254 18.54 -0.87 2.38
N ALA A 255 17.27 -1.16 2.62
CA ALA A 255 16.80 -2.45 3.06
C ALA A 255 16.40 -3.35 1.89
N GLY A 256 16.03 -2.76 0.74
CA GLY A 256 15.50 -3.48 -0.41
C GLY A 256 14.68 -2.59 -1.34
N TYR A 257 13.77 -3.19 -2.10
CA TYR A 257 12.85 -2.48 -2.99
C TYR A 257 11.43 -3.08 -2.97
N LEU A 258 10.41 -2.25 -3.25
CA LEU A 258 9.02 -2.72 -3.31
C LEU A 258 8.76 -3.59 -4.53
N ASP A 259 7.99 -4.64 -4.33
CA ASP A 259 7.45 -5.45 -5.42
C ASP A 259 6.29 -4.73 -6.12
N GLY A 260 6.31 -4.65 -7.46
CA GLY A 260 5.22 -4.07 -8.26
C GLY A 260 5.10 -2.53 -8.26
N ILE A 261 6.07 -1.81 -7.68
CA ILE A 261 6.13 -0.34 -7.70
C ILE A 261 7.51 0.13 -8.15
N ARG A 262 7.55 1.08 -9.07
CA ARG A 262 8.76 1.77 -9.50
C ARG A 262 8.62 3.28 -9.35
N GLN A 263 9.73 3.99 -9.13
CA GLN A 263 9.80 5.44 -9.27
C GLN A 263 9.91 5.79 -10.76
N VAL A 264 9.32 6.92 -11.16
CA VAL A 264 9.36 7.39 -12.56
C VAL A 264 10.15 8.69 -12.68
N SER A 265 11.00 8.80 -13.70
CA SER A 265 11.62 10.08 -14.08
C SER A 265 10.56 11.05 -14.64
N SER A 266 10.14 12.09 -13.92
CA SER A 266 8.91 12.84 -14.29
C SER A 266 9.00 13.87 -15.42
N GLU A 267 10.08 14.01 -16.19
CA GLU A 267 10.21 15.25 -16.98
C GLU A 267 9.05 15.49 -17.97
N GLU A 268 8.31 14.44 -18.37
CA GLU A 268 7.10 14.56 -19.21
C GLU A 268 5.98 13.57 -18.84
N ASN A 269 5.93 13.09 -17.60
CA ASN A 269 4.93 12.12 -17.20
C ASN A 269 3.58 12.76 -16.84
N ARG A 270 2.51 12.04 -17.18
CA ARG A 270 1.13 12.35 -16.77
C ARG A 270 0.55 11.20 -15.97
N ASN A 271 -0.42 11.49 -15.13
CA ASN A 271 -1.19 10.43 -14.48
C ASN A 271 -1.81 9.52 -15.54
N GLU A 272 -1.87 8.22 -15.22
CA GLU A 272 -2.44 7.16 -16.05
C GLU A 272 -1.68 6.95 -17.38
N ALA A 273 -0.46 7.49 -17.52
CA ALA A 273 0.40 7.18 -18.66
C ALA A 273 0.93 5.74 -18.59
N GLU A 274 0.98 5.06 -19.72
CA GLU A 274 1.64 3.77 -19.85
C GLU A 274 3.13 3.95 -20.16
N VAL A 275 3.97 3.18 -19.48
CA VAL A 275 5.41 3.06 -19.74
C VAL A 275 5.69 1.61 -20.03
N THR A 276 6.30 1.33 -21.17
CA THR A 276 6.69 -0.03 -21.55
C THR A 276 8.21 -0.17 -21.44
N GLU A 277 8.66 -1.11 -20.64
CA GLU A 277 10.09 -1.43 -20.54
C GLU A 277 10.56 -2.20 -21.78
N SER A 278 11.88 -2.22 -22.01
CA SER A 278 12.48 -3.00 -23.10
C SER A 278 12.19 -4.51 -23.00
N SER A 279 11.85 -5.02 -21.81
CA SER A 279 11.41 -6.40 -21.60
C SER A 279 9.97 -6.66 -22.08
N GLY A 280 9.19 -5.62 -22.38
CA GLY A 280 7.76 -5.70 -22.74
C GLY A 280 6.82 -5.46 -21.56
N ASN A 281 7.34 -5.30 -20.34
CA ASN A 281 6.53 -5.05 -19.15
C ASN A 281 5.88 -3.67 -19.22
N VAL A 282 4.57 -3.60 -19.01
CA VAL A 282 3.80 -2.35 -19.02
C VAL A 282 3.54 -1.87 -17.60
N TRP A 283 3.74 -0.58 -17.38
CA TRP A 283 3.60 0.11 -16.09
C TRP A 283 2.66 1.31 -16.23
N ILE A 284 1.86 1.61 -15.22
CA ILE A 284 0.97 2.78 -15.22
C ILE A 284 1.47 3.82 -14.22
N CYS A 285 1.71 5.04 -14.70
CA CYS A 285 2.20 6.17 -13.93
C CYS A 285 1.12 6.86 -13.11
N PHE A 286 1.46 7.26 -11.89
CA PHE A 286 0.64 8.07 -11.01
C PHE A 286 1.48 9.09 -10.24
N GLY A 287 0.89 10.24 -10.02
CA GLY A 287 1.39 11.23 -9.09
C GLY A 287 1.08 10.84 -7.65
N GLN A 288 1.91 11.29 -6.73
CA GLN A 288 1.57 11.29 -5.31
C GLN A 288 0.55 12.41 -5.07
N HIS A 289 -0.69 12.02 -4.78
CA HIS A 289 -1.80 12.96 -4.66
C HIS A 289 -2.03 13.73 -5.98
N GLN A 290 -1.67 15.01 -6.04
CA GLN A 290 -1.83 15.87 -7.21
C GLN A 290 -0.49 16.23 -7.85
N SER A 291 0.64 15.78 -7.29
CA SER A 291 1.95 16.20 -7.77
C SER A 291 2.42 15.38 -8.96
N LEU A 292 2.94 16.08 -9.97
CA LEU A 292 3.58 15.52 -11.17
C LEU A 292 5.10 15.79 -11.18
N SER A 293 5.70 16.10 -10.03
CA SER A 293 7.14 16.39 -9.95
C SER A 293 8.02 15.13 -10.03
N ALA A 294 9.31 15.29 -10.38
CA ALA A 294 10.28 14.21 -10.68
C ALA A 294 10.53 13.23 -9.54
N SER A 295 10.33 13.72 -8.33
CA SER A 295 10.49 12.96 -7.11
C SER A 295 9.15 12.49 -6.54
N GLU A 296 8.03 12.74 -7.22
CA GLU A 296 6.67 12.59 -6.67
C GLU A 296 5.77 11.77 -7.59
N MET A 297 6.34 11.05 -8.57
CA MET A 297 5.63 10.09 -9.43
C MET A 297 6.15 8.67 -9.23
N PHE A 298 5.23 7.72 -9.29
CA PHE A 298 5.49 6.28 -9.22
C PHE A 298 4.71 5.58 -10.34
N ALA A 299 5.12 4.36 -10.69
CA ALA A 299 4.38 3.51 -11.60
C ALA A 299 4.09 2.16 -10.94
N ILE A 300 2.95 1.59 -11.29
CA ILE A 300 2.53 0.27 -10.82
C ILE A 300 2.60 -0.72 -11.97
N ASP A 301 2.99 -1.94 -11.65
CA ASP A 301 3.09 -3.04 -12.60
C ASP A 301 1.69 -3.48 -13.09
N THR A 302 1.58 -3.78 -14.39
CA THR A 302 0.37 -4.40 -14.98
C THR A 302 0.49 -5.91 -15.15
N GLU A 303 1.67 -6.47 -14.94
CA GLU A 303 1.88 -7.90 -15.13
C GLU A 303 1.29 -8.74 -14.00
N SER A 304 0.94 -9.97 -14.38
CA SER A 304 0.47 -11.01 -13.49
C SER A 304 1.67 -11.90 -13.16
N VAL A 305 2.54 -11.45 -12.26
CA VAL A 305 3.52 -12.34 -11.62
C VAL A 305 2.82 -13.15 -10.54
#